data_AF-A0A834IUD8-F1
#
_entry.id   AF-A0A834IUD8-F1
#
_cell.length_a   1.000
_cell.length_b   1.000
_cell.length_c   1.000
_cell.angle_alpha   90.00
_cell.angle_beta   90.00
_cell.angle_gamma   90.00
#
_symmetry.space_group_name_H-M   'P 1'
#
loop_
_entity.id
_entity.type
_entity.pdbx_description
1 polymer ?
#
loop_
_entity_poly.entity_id
_entity_poly.type
_entity_poly.pdbx_seq_one_letter_code
_entity_poly.pdbx_strand_id
1 'polypeptide(L)' 'MDQKQFRVLILRYFLMGKNTTQAKQWFENCYKGTTPTKTIVKWWFVDFKRDRRATDDAERSGRPNETLR' A
#
# COMPACT_ATOMS: atom_id res chain seq x y z
N MET A 1 -5.66 -0.66 -12.78
CA MET A 1 -5.64 -0.67 -11.31
C MET A 1 -4.88 0.56 -10.85
N ASP A 2 -5.51 1.40 -10.05
CA ASP A 2 -4.85 2.52 -9.40
C ASP A 2 -4.12 2.07 -8.13
N GLN A 3 -3.35 2.99 -7.52
CA GLN A 3 -2.60 2.68 -6.30
C GLN A 3 -3.52 2.35 -5.11
N LYS A 4 -4.66 3.02 -4.97
CA LYS A 4 -5.60 2.82 -3.86
C LYS A 4 -6.25 1.43 -3.94
N GLN A 5 -6.63 1.00 -5.13
CA GLN A 5 -7.13 -0.35 -5.41
C GLN A 5 -6.09 -1.42 -5.04
N PHE A 6 -4.81 -1.20 -5.37
CA PHE A 6 -3.76 -2.12 -4.93
C PHE A 6 -3.63 -2.17 -3.40
N ARG A 7 -3.74 -1.05 -2.68
CA ARG A 7 -3.68 -1.03 -1.21
C ARG A 7 -4.80 -1.83 -0.58
N VAL A 8 -6.02 -1.68 -1.09
CA VAL A 8 -7.19 -2.48 -0.65
C VAL A 8 -6.95 -3.97 -0.87
N LEU A 9 -6.36 -4.35 -2.01
CA LEU A 9 -6.02 -5.75 -2.28
C LEU A 9 -4.90 -6.27 -1.36
N ILE A 10 -3.87 -5.46 -1.09
CA ILE A 10 -2.80 -5.82 -0.15
C ILE A 10 -3.38 -6.03 1.25
N LEU A 11 -4.29 -5.15 1.70
CA LEU A 11 -4.99 -5.28 2.99
C LEU A 11 -5.79 -6.59 3.04
N ARG A 12 -6.54 -6.91 1.99
CA ARG A 12 -7.29 -8.17 1.92
C ARG A 12 -6.36 -9.38 2.05
N TYR A 13 -5.23 -9.39 1.36
CA TYR A 13 -4.24 -10.48 1.46
C TYR A 13 -3.62 -10.61 2.85
N PHE A 14 -3.32 -9.47 3.48
CA PHE A 14 -2.84 -9.44 4.86
C PHE A 14 -3.87 -10.05 5.82
N LEU A 15 -5.15 -9.68 5.70
CA LEU A 15 -6.24 -10.23 6.53
C LEU A 15 -6.48 -11.73 6.29
N MET A 16 -6.17 -12.24 5.09
CA MET A 16 -6.19 -13.67 4.78
C MET A 16 -4.98 -14.45 5.32
N GLY A 17 -4.07 -13.80 6.06
CA GLY A 17 -2.87 -14.43 6.61
C GLY A 17 -1.83 -14.80 5.56
N LYS A 18 -1.90 -14.23 4.34
CA LYS A 18 -0.88 -14.47 3.31
C LYS A 18 0.39 -13.72 3.63
N ASN A 19 1.53 -14.21 3.15
CA ASN A 19 2.79 -13.48 3.26
C ASN A 19 3.02 -12.55 2.05
N THR A 20 4.01 -11.66 2.15
CA THR A 20 4.33 -10.67 1.10
C THR A 20 4.73 -11.31 -0.23
N THR A 21 5.37 -12.47 -0.23
CA THR A 21 5.74 -13.21 -1.45
C THR A 21 4.50 -13.76 -2.15
N GLN A 22 3.60 -14.39 -1.41
CA GLN A 22 2.33 -14.92 -1.94
C GLN A 22 1.46 -13.79 -2.54
N ALA A 23 1.36 -12.66 -1.83
CA ALA A 23 0.66 -11.49 -2.33
C ALA A 23 1.30 -10.97 -3.63
N LYS A 24 2.63 -10.84 -3.68
CA LYS A 24 3.35 -10.35 -4.86
C LYS A 24 3.19 -11.27 -6.07
N GLN A 25 3.36 -12.57 -5.90
CA GLN A 25 3.15 -13.55 -6.98
C GLN A 25 1.72 -13.51 -7.51
N TRP A 26 0.73 -13.34 -6.64
CA TRP A 26 -0.66 -13.19 -7.08
C TRP A 26 -0.84 -11.91 -7.90
N PHE A 27 -0.27 -10.78 -7.48
CA PHE A 27 -0.32 -9.55 -8.26
C PHE A 27 0.33 -9.71 -9.65
N GLU A 28 1.47 -10.38 -9.74
CA GLU A 28 2.17 -10.64 -11.00
C GLU A 28 1.38 -11.57 -11.93
N ASN A 29 0.73 -12.59 -11.37
CA ASN A 29 -0.08 -13.53 -12.14
C ASN A 29 -1.40 -12.90 -12.64
N CYS A 30 -2.05 -12.10 -11.79
CA CYS A 30 -3.35 -11.50 -12.11
C CYS A 30 -3.22 -10.24 -12.95
N TYR A 31 -2.15 -9.47 -12.79
CA TYR A 31 -1.95 -8.21 -13.50
C TYR A 31 -0.61 -8.25 -14.26
N LYS A 32 -0.68 -8.52 -15.56
CA LYS A 32 0.49 -8.57 -16.46
C LYS A 32 1.13 -7.20 -16.77
N GLY A 33 0.75 -6.16 -16.05
CA GLY A 33 1.15 -4.77 -16.29
C GLY A 33 1.71 -4.11 -15.04
N THR A 34 1.20 -2.91 -14.72
CA THR A 34 1.63 -2.14 -13.56
C THR A 34 1.21 -2.84 -12.26
N THR A 35 2.13 -3.60 -11.66
CA THR A 35 1.95 -4.23 -10.35
C THR A 35 2.72 -3.48 -9.28
N PRO A 36 2.26 -3.52 -8.02
CA PRO A 36 3.04 -2.99 -6.92
C PRO A 36 4.38 -3.73 -6.84
N THR A 37 5.45 -2.96 -6.61
CA THR A 37 6.77 -3.54 -6.38
C THR A 37 6.77 -4.32 -5.07
N LYS A 38 7.73 -5.25 -4.91
CA LYS A 38 7.89 -6.00 -3.66
C LYS A 38 8.07 -5.07 -2.45
N THR A 39 8.72 -3.93 -2.64
CA THR A 39 8.92 -2.91 -1.60
C THR A 39 7.60 -2.28 -1.15
N ILE A 40 6.71 -1.90 -2.09
CA ILE A 40 5.39 -1.36 -1.75
C ILE A 40 4.55 -2.38 -0.98
N VAL A 41 4.53 -3.64 -1.43
CA VAL A 41 3.79 -4.71 -0.74
C VAL A 41 4.32 -4.88 0.69
N LYS A 42 5.64 -4.93 0.89
CA LYS A 42 6.25 -5.02 2.23
C LYS A 42 5.90 -3.82 3.12
N TRP A 43 5.98 -2.61 2.59
CA TRP A 43 5.71 -1.39 3.34
C TRP A 43 4.30 -1.40 3.91
N TRP A 44 3.30 -1.69 3.07
CA TRP A 44 1.91 -1.80 3.51
C TRP A 44 1.67 -2.93 4.51
N PHE A 45 2.32 -4.08 4.33
CA PHE A 45 2.25 -5.17 5.31
C PHE A 45 2.80 -4.76 6.68
N VAL A 46 3.89 -3.99 6.73
CA VAL A 46 4.43 -3.44 7.98
C VAL A 46 3.46 -2.43 8.59
N ASP A 47 2.80 -1.63 7.77
CA ASP A 47 1.80 -0.66 8.22
C ASP A 47 0.57 -1.35 8.84
N PHE A 48 0.04 -2.38 8.16
CA PHE A 48 -1.08 -3.18 8.65
C PHE A 48 -0.76 -3.96 9.93
N LYS A 49 0.48 -4.42 10.10
CA LYS A 49 0.95 -5.01 11.38
C LYS A 49 0.92 -4.03 12.55
N ARG A 50 0.90 -2.72 12.28
CA ARG A 50 0.78 -1.66 13.29
C ARG A 50 -0.67 -1.18 13.44
N ASP A 51 -1.62 -2.01 13.02
CA ASP A 51 -3.07 -1.74 12.99
C ASP A 51 -3.50 -0.49 12.22
N ARG A 52 -2.64 0.05 11.35
CA ARG A 52 -2.98 1.15 10.45
C ARG A 52 -3.64 0.62 9.19
N ARG A 53 -4.98 0.51 9.21
CA ARG A 53 -5.77 -0.06 8.11
C ARG A 53 -6.27 0.96 7.09
N ALA A 54 -5.91 2.24 7.27
CA ALA A 54 -6.24 3.26 6.29
C ALA A 54 -5.53 2.95 4.97
N THR A 55 -6.29 2.89 3.88
CA THR A 55 -5.74 2.69 2.53
C THR A 55 -5.53 4.00 1.77
N ASP A 56 -5.93 5.11 2.37
CA ASP A 56 -5.72 6.45 1.85
C ASP A 56 -4.31 6.96 2.20
N ASP A 57 -3.81 7.89 1.39
CA ASP A 57 -2.61 8.65 1.77
C ASP A 57 -2.93 9.46 3.02
N ALA A 58 -2.00 9.46 3.99
CA ALA A 58 -2.04 10.45 5.04
C ALA A 58 -1.95 11.85 4.41
N GLU A 59 -2.64 12.81 5.02
CA GLU A 59 -2.52 14.21 4.64
C GLU A 59 -1.04 14.61 4.66
N ARG A 60 -0.52 15.06 3.52
CA ARG A 60 0.85 15.54 3.44
C ARG A 60 0.84 16.97 3.96
N SER A 61 1.62 17.24 5.00
CA SER A 61 1.90 18.62 5.41
C SER A 61 2.37 19.39 4.18
N GLY A 62 1.59 20.39 3.77
CA GLY A 62 1.96 21.27 2.66
C GLY A 62 3.25 22.01 2.94
N ARG A 63 3.81 22.66 1.92
CA ARG A 63 4.94 23.58 2.09
C ARG A 63 4.59 24.58 3.21
N PRO A 64 5.49 24.84 4.17
CA PRO A 64 5.28 25.88 5.16
C PRO A 64 4.96 27.19 4.44
N ASN A 65 3.86 27.84 4.82
CA ASN A 65 3.51 29.12 4.27
C ASN A 65 4.50 30.15 4.83
N GLU A 66 5.41 30.70 4.00
CA GLU A 66 6.31 31.81 4.35
C GLU A 66 5.51 33.13 4.44
N THR A 67 4.46 33.14 5.27
CA THR A 67 3.69 34.34 5.59
C THR A 67 3.53 34.48 7.09
N LEU A 68 4.66 34.51 7.79
CA LEU A 68 4.78 35.22 9.05
C LEU A 68 5.84 36.28 8.83
N ARG A 69 5.34 37.51 8.68
CA ARG A 69 6.10 38.74 8.44
C ARG A 69 6.66 39.25 9.77
#